data_AF-X0U2J9-F1
#
_entry.id   AF-X0U2J9-F1
#
_cell.length_a   1.000
_cell.length_b   1.000
_cell.length_c   1.000
_cell.angle_alpha   90.00
_cell.angle_beta   90.00
_cell.angle_gamma   90.00
#
_symmetry.space_group_name_H-M   'P 1'
#
loop_
_entity.id
_entity.type
_entity.pdbx_description
1 polymer ?
#
loop_
_entity_poly.entity_id
_entity_poly.type
_entity_poly.pdbx_seq_one_letter_code
_entity_poly.pdbx_strand_id
1 'polypeptide(L)'
;LGLKRIKIEEAEAGDIVAVTGLEEVSIGDTIASLDLPEALPRIEIGEPTIEMTFGVNTSPFSGREGRFCTTRKLRARLYRELQTNLSLRVQDTDSPDTFLVKGRGELHLSILIETMRREGYEFEVSRPEAITEIVDGNLVEPVEALTIDTKGEYVGALTEMLSKRQAQLTDMLNDGHDNIRLEFHIPTKGLIGFRSAFLTATRGDSIMNTIFLGYEPWQGKIITTRGGVLVASEQGIAVTYGLNNAQERGNTFIEAGTPVYEGMIVGMHARLQD
;
A
#
# COMPACT_ATOMS: atom_id res chain seq x y z
N LEU A 1 -10.37 -32.48 21.17
CA LEU A 1 -11.14 -31.26 20.85
C LEU A 1 -10.14 -30.16 20.56
N GLY A 2 -10.28 -29.45 19.44
CA GLY A 2 -9.22 -28.61 18.86
C GLY A 2 -9.72 -28.00 17.55
N LEU A 3 -8.84 -27.81 16.55
CA LEU A 3 -9.06 -27.11 15.26
C LEU A 3 -10.19 -27.62 14.34
N LYS A 4 -10.99 -28.60 14.74
CA LYS A 4 -12.06 -29.19 13.91
C LYS A 4 -13.39 -28.50 14.20
N ARG A 5 -14.08 -28.05 13.14
CA ARG A 5 -15.47 -27.61 13.21
C ARG A 5 -16.38 -28.83 13.30
N ILE A 6 -17.26 -28.84 14.31
CA ILE A 6 -18.26 -29.90 14.51
C ILE A 6 -19.66 -29.28 14.45
N LYS A 7 -20.62 -30.02 13.92
CA LYS A 7 -22.01 -29.59 13.88
C LYS A 7 -22.60 -29.71 15.28
N ILE A 8 -23.28 -28.66 15.73
CA ILE A 8 -23.99 -28.58 17.01
C ILE A 8 -25.46 -28.25 16.73
N GLU A 9 -26.35 -28.64 17.65
CA GLU A 9 -27.79 -28.37 17.54
C GLU A 9 -28.15 -26.96 18.04
N GLU A 10 -27.49 -26.51 19.11
CA GLU A 10 -27.70 -25.20 19.73
C GLU A 10 -26.36 -24.58 20.17
N ALA A 11 -26.35 -23.26 20.29
CA ALA A 11 -25.22 -22.46 20.77
C ALA A 11 -25.75 -21.37 21.71
N GLU A 12 -25.01 -21.05 22.75
CA GLU A 12 -25.41 -20.12 23.80
C GLU A 12 -24.63 -18.80 23.74
N ALA A 13 -25.03 -17.83 24.57
CA ALA A 13 -24.34 -16.55 24.67
C ALA A 13 -22.89 -16.74 25.16
N GLY A 14 -21.93 -16.25 24.37
CA GLY A 14 -20.49 -16.40 24.63
C GLY A 14 -19.80 -17.43 23.74
N ASP A 15 -20.56 -18.26 23.01
CA ASP A 15 -19.99 -19.22 22.08
C ASP A 15 -19.50 -18.56 20.78
N ILE A 16 -18.36 -19.04 20.26
CA ILE A 16 -17.84 -18.67 18.93
C ILE A 16 -18.21 -19.77 17.95
N VAL A 17 -19.18 -19.48 17.08
CA VAL A 17 -19.73 -20.46 16.13
C VAL A 17 -19.63 -19.97 14.69
N ALA A 18 -19.66 -20.92 13.74
CA ALA A 18 -19.80 -20.63 12.33
C ALA A 18 -21.23 -20.96 11.89
N VAL A 19 -22.00 -19.94 11.53
CA VAL A 19 -23.36 -20.08 11.00
C VAL A 19 -23.29 -20.21 9.48
N THR A 20 -24.08 -21.11 8.91
CA THR A 20 -24.13 -21.37 7.45
C THR A 20 -25.57 -21.36 6.97
N GLY A 21 -25.81 -20.96 5.72
CA GLY A 21 -27.15 -20.93 5.11
C GLY A 21 -27.75 -19.54 4.95
N LEU A 22 -26.98 -18.49 5.22
CA LEU A 22 -27.36 -17.10 4.94
C LEU A 22 -26.67 -16.64 3.65
N GLU A 23 -27.44 -16.07 2.72
CA GLU A 23 -26.95 -15.67 1.39
C GLU A 23 -26.26 -14.30 1.40
N GLU A 24 -26.81 -13.34 2.16
CA GLU A 24 -26.31 -11.96 2.25
C GLU A 24 -25.92 -11.64 3.70
N VAL A 25 -24.65 -11.82 4.05
CA VAL A 25 -24.10 -11.41 5.35
C VAL A 25 -22.77 -10.72 5.12
N SER A 26 -22.61 -9.55 5.74
CA SER A 26 -21.36 -8.79 5.76
C SER A 26 -20.75 -8.78 7.16
N ILE A 27 -19.43 -8.58 7.24
CA ILE A 27 -18.75 -8.44 8.53
C ILE A 27 -19.34 -7.24 9.28
N GLY A 28 -19.66 -7.43 10.56
CA GLY A 28 -20.31 -6.43 11.41
C GLY A 28 -21.84 -6.48 11.40
N ASP A 29 -22.47 -7.38 10.61
CA ASP A 29 -23.90 -7.63 10.70
C ASP A 29 -24.27 -8.34 12.00
N THR A 30 -25.46 -8.04 12.53
CA THR A 30 -26.04 -8.75 13.67
C THR A 30 -27.13 -9.69 13.17
N ILE A 31 -26.99 -10.99 13.44
CA ILE A 31 -28.06 -11.97 13.22
C ILE A 31 -28.94 -11.96 14.48
N ALA A 32 -30.17 -11.46 14.34
CA ALA A 32 -31.12 -11.32 15.44
C ALA A 32 -32.37 -12.17 15.23
N SER A 33 -33.17 -12.32 16.29
CA SER A 33 -34.47 -13.00 16.22
C SER A 33 -35.45 -12.23 15.31
N LEU A 34 -36.31 -12.97 14.59
CA LEU A 34 -37.39 -12.37 13.80
C LEU A 34 -38.43 -11.65 14.67
N ASP A 35 -38.66 -12.14 15.89
CA ASP A 35 -39.63 -11.57 16.82
C ASP A 35 -39.12 -10.31 17.53
N LEU A 36 -37.79 -10.19 17.68
CA LEU A 36 -37.12 -9.06 18.31
C LEU A 36 -35.82 -8.73 17.55
N PRO A 37 -35.92 -8.00 16.42
CA PRO A 37 -34.77 -7.65 15.62
C PRO A 37 -34.03 -6.47 16.25
N GLU A 38 -33.06 -6.77 17.13
CA GLU A 38 -32.17 -5.77 17.72
C GLU A 38 -30.78 -5.88 17.09
N ALA A 39 -30.35 -4.81 16.42
CA ALA A 39 -29.03 -4.73 15.81
C ALA A 39 -28.00 -4.20 16.82
N LEU A 40 -26.87 -4.89 16.95
CA LEU A 40 -25.76 -4.39 17.73
C LEU A 40 -25.09 -3.21 17.00
N PRO A 41 -24.48 -2.26 17.74
CA PRO A 41 -23.70 -1.19 17.14
C PRO A 41 -22.61 -1.76 16.22
N ARG A 42 -22.55 -1.27 14.98
CA ARG A 42 -21.50 -1.69 14.06
C ARG A 42 -20.16 -1.13 14.50
N ILE A 43 -19.11 -1.94 14.36
CA ILE A 43 -17.75 -1.48 14.49
C ILE A 43 -17.43 -0.61 13.27
N GLU A 44 -17.15 0.67 13.50
CA GLU A 44 -16.67 1.56 12.45
C GLU A 44 -15.27 1.14 12.03
N ILE A 45 -15.08 1.08 10.71
CA ILE A 45 -13.82 0.69 10.10
C ILE A 45 -13.31 1.92 9.37
N GLY A 46 -12.13 2.38 9.81
CA GLY A 46 -11.41 3.47 9.18
C GLY A 46 -11.39 3.37 7.66
N GLU A 47 -11.68 4.49 7.03
CA GLU A 47 -11.82 4.66 5.59
C GLU A 47 -10.48 4.46 4.86
N PRO A 48 -10.52 4.13 3.55
CA PRO A 48 -9.30 4.08 2.76
C PRO A 48 -8.68 5.49 2.66
N THR A 49 -7.36 5.56 2.75
CA THR A 49 -6.57 6.81 2.68
C THR A 49 -5.69 6.86 1.43
N ILE A 50 -5.45 5.71 0.79
CA ILE A 50 -4.63 5.56 -0.41
C ILE A 50 -5.43 4.86 -1.51
N GLU A 51 -5.22 5.30 -2.74
CA GLU A 51 -5.72 4.65 -3.95
C GLU A 51 -4.62 4.39 -4.97
N MET A 52 -4.82 3.34 -5.77
CA MET A 52 -4.01 3.04 -6.96
C MET A 52 -4.83 2.22 -7.94
N THR A 53 -4.34 2.12 -9.16
CA THR A 53 -4.97 1.28 -10.19
C THR A 53 -4.29 -0.08 -10.28
N PHE A 54 -5.10 -1.11 -10.50
CA PHE A 54 -4.68 -2.48 -10.79
C PHE A 54 -5.14 -2.80 -12.21
N GLY A 55 -4.22 -3.10 -13.11
CA GLY A 55 -4.49 -3.39 -14.52
C GLY A 55 -4.02 -4.78 -14.94
N VAL A 56 -4.55 -5.32 -16.02
CA VAL A 56 -3.93 -6.51 -16.65
C VAL A 56 -2.55 -6.16 -17.18
N ASN A 57 -1.60 -7.09 -17.11
CA ASN A 57 -0.27 -6.86 -17.65
C ASN A 57 -0.33 -6.74 -19.18
N THR A 58 -0.02 -5.55 -19.70
CA THR A 58 0.00 -5.26 -21.15
C THR A 58 1.40 -5.31 -21.76
N SER A 59 2.42 -5.65 -20.98
CA SER A 59 3.81 -5.72 -21.44
C SER A 59 4.07 -6.89 -22.42
N PRO A 60 5.18 -6.83 -23.20
CA PRO A 60 5.63 -7.94 -24.05
C PRO A 60 5.91 -9.27 -23.32
N PHE A 61 5.99 -9.25 -21.99
CA PHE A 61 6.17 -10.43 -21.14
C PHE A 61 4.88 -10.96 -20.53
N SER A 62 3.73 -10.40 -20.93
CA SER A 62 2.41 -10.84 -20.45
C SER A 62 2.22 -12.35 -20.62
N GLY A 63 1.79 -13.02 -19.55
CA GLY A 63 1.44 -14.44 -19.53
C GLY A 63 2.63 -15.41 -19.52
N ARG A 64 3.85 -14.94 -19.22
CA ARG A 64 5.03 -15.80 -19.12
C ARG A 64 5.23 -16.43 -17.74
N GLU A 65 4.88 -15.72 -16.67
CA GLU A 65 5.12 -16.17 -15.29
C GLU A 65 3.81 -16.43 -14.53
N GLY A 66 2.77 -15.65 -14.82
CA GLY A 66 1.45 -15.76 -14.22
C GLY A 66 0.57 -16.85 -14.83
N ARG A 67 -0.29 -17.42 -13.98
CA ARG A 67 -1.40 -18.29 -14.40
C ARG A 67 -2.68 -17.51 -14.67
N PHE A 68 -2.84 -16.36 -14.02
CA PHE A 68 -4.07 -15.55 -14.07
C PHE A 68 -3.75 -14.13 -14.55
N CYS A 69 -3.92 -13.88 -15.85
CA CYS A 69 -3.57 -12.60 -16.48
C CYS A 69 -4.79 -11.89 -17.13
N THR A 70 -5.97 -12.52 -17.12
CA THR A 70 -7.16 -11.96 -17.77
C THR A 70 -7.93 -11.03 -16.84
N THR A 71 -8.53 -9.98 -17.39
CA THR A 71 -9.42 -9.01 -16.71
C THR A 71 -10.48 -9.68 -15.85
N ARG A 72 -11.17 -10.69 -16.38
CA ARG A 72 -12.22 -11.43 -15.66
C ARG A 72 -11.69 -12.10 -14.38
N LYS A 73 -10.48 -12.67 -14.43
CA LYS A 73 -9.85 -13.33 -13.27
C LYS A 73 -9.41 -12.31 -12.25
N LEU A 74 -8.77 -11.22 -12.70
CA LEU A 74 -8.35 -10.11 -11.84
C LEU A 74 -9.56 -9.51 -11.09
N ARG A 75 -10.61 -9.15 -11.83
CA ARG A 75 -11.87 -8.64 -11.25
C ARG A 75 -12.46 -9.60 -10.24
N ALA A 76 -12.62 -10.88 -10.60
CA ALA A 76 -13.20 -11.88 -9.69
C ALA A 76 -12.38 -12.03 -8.39
N ARG A 77 -11.05 -11.87 -8.46
CA ARG A 77 -10.18 -11.94 -7.28
C ARG A 77 -10.28 -10.71 -6.39
N LEU A 78 -10.30 -9.50 -6.98
CA LEU A 78 -10.44 -8.25 -6.26
C LEU A 78 -11.80 -8.16 -5.55
N TYR A 79 -12.87 -8.53 -6.24
CA TYR A 79 -14.22 -8.54 -5.66
C TYR A 79 -14.40 -9.61 -4.59
N ARG A 80 -13.70 -10.75 -4.69
CA ARG A 80 -13.67 -11.75 -3.61
C ARG A 80 -13.01 -11.19 -2.35
N GLU A 81 -11.97 -10.37 -2.49
CA GLU A 81 -11.29 -9.76 -1.33
C GLU A 81 -12.23 -8.86 -0.52
N LEU A 82 -13.20 -8.20 -1.17
CA LEU A 82 -14.19 -7.36 -0.49
C LEU A 82 -15.04 -8.13 0.52
N GLN A 83 -15.17 -9.46 0.38
CA GLN A 83 -15.94 -10.30 1.31
C GLN A 83 -15.22 -10.48 2.66
N THR A 84 -13.89 -10.40 2.65
CA THR A 84 -13.06 -10.62 3.85
C THR A 84 -12.43 -9.33 4.37
N ASN A 85 -12.40 -8.28 3.54
CA ASN A 85 -11.69 -7.05 3.82
C ASN A 85 -12.61 -5.83 3.76
N LEU A 86 -13.14 -5.47 4.93
CA LEU A 86 -14.05 -4.33 5.06
C LEU A 86 -13.42 -2.97 4.74
N SER A 87 -12.10 -2.88 4.67
CA SER A 87 -11.38 -1.62 4.45
C SER A 87 -10.96 -1.39 3.01
N LEU A 88 -11.08 -2.43 2.17
CA LEU A 88 -10.78 -2.34 0.76
C LEU A 88 -12.02 -1.81 0.01
N ARG A 89 -11.80 -0.95 -0.98
CA ARG A 89 -12.82 -0.60 -1.98
C ARG A 89 -12.25 -0.86 -3.35
N VAL A 90 -13.06 -1.42 -4.23
CA VAL A 90 -12.71 -1.70 -5.62
C VAL A 90 -13.79 -1.11 -6.51
N GLN A 91 -13.37 -0.39 -7.54
CA GLN A 91 -14.27 0.25 -8.51
C GLN A 91 -13.77 -0.06 -9.92
N ASP A 92 -14.71 -0.34 -10.82
CA ASP A 92 -14.42 -0.42 -12.26
C ASP A 92 -14.07 1.00 -12.75
N THR A 93 -13.09 1.13 -13.66
CA THR A 93 -12.70 2.43 -14.26
C THR A 93 -13.27 2.56 -15.68
N ASP A 94 -12.99 3.69 -16.35
CA ASP A 94 -13.33 3.89 -17.77
C ASP A 94 -12.62 2.89 -18.69
N SER A 95 -11.48 2.34 -18.25
CA SER A 95 -10.78 1.25 -18.92
C SER A 95 -11.31 -0.08 -18.39
N PRO A 96 -11.81 -0.97 -19.27
CA PRO A 96 -12.36 -2.26 -18.84
C PRO A 96 -11.32 -3.17 -18.19
N ASP A 97 -10.04 -2.92 -18.47
CA ASP A 97 -8.91 -3.73 -18.03
C ASP A 97 -8.22 -3.17 -16.78
N THR A 98 -8.77 -2.12 -16.20
CA THR A 98 -8.18 -1.39 -15.07
C THR A 98 -9.22 -1.17 -13.96
N PHE A 99 -8.82 -1.42 -12.72
CA PHE A 99 -9.64 -1.28 -11.52
C PHE A 99 -9.01 -0.28 -10.57
N LEU A 100 -9.80 0.66 -10.04
CA LEU A 100 -9.38 1.55 -8.97
C LEU A 100 -9.52 0.82 -7.64
N VAL A 101 -8.42 0.66 -6.92
CA VAL A 101 -8.35 -0.04 -5.64
C VAL A 101 -7.95 0.95 -4.56
N LYS A 102 -8.79 1.08 -3.54
CA LYS A 102 -8.58 1.96 -2.39
C LYS A 102 -8.37 1.14 -1.13
N GLY A 103 -7.41 1.54 -0.30
CA GLY A 103 -7.12 0.88 0.97
C GLY A 103 -6.62 1.85 2.03
N ARG A 104 -6.61 1.38 3.29
CA ARG A 104 -6.15 2.12 4.48
C ARG A 104 -4.70 2.61 4.50
N GLY A 105 -3.87 2.20 3.54
CA GLY A 105 -2.46 2.59 3.52
C GLY A 105 -1.61 1.71 2.61
N GLU A 106 -0.34 2.08 2.46
CA GLU A 106 0.58 1.45 1.50
C GLU A 106 0.83 -0.02 1.83
N LEU A 107 1.00 -0.33 3.12
CA LEU A 107 1.24 -1.71 3.58
C LEU A 107 0.05 -2.63 3.29
N HIS A 108 -1.16 -2.12 3.46
CA HIS A 108 -2.38 -2.89 3.21
C HIS A 108 -2.47 -3.33 1.74
N LEU A 109 -2.27 -2.40 0.80
CA LEU A 109 -2.27 -2.71 -0.63
C LEU A 109 -1.08 -3.59 -1.03
N SER A 110 0.08 -3.39 -0.41
CA SER A 110 1.27 -4.23 -0.63
C SER A 110 1.04 -5.69 -0.25
N ILE A 111 0.32 -5.95 0.85
CA ILE A 111 -0.06 -7.31 1.28
C ILE A 111 -0.99 -7.95 0.25
N LEU A 112 -1.99 -7.20 -0.25
CA LEU A 112 -2.89 -7.70 -1.30
C LEU A 112 -2.11 -8.08 -2.57
N ILE A 113 -1.22 -7.21 -3.02
CA ILE A 113 -0.39 -7.43 -4.21
C ILE A 113 0.47 -8.69 -4.05
N GLU A 114 1.20 -8.79 -2.94
CA GLU A 114 2.08 -9.94 -2.67
C GLU A 114 1.30 -11.25 -2.53
N THR A 115 0.11 -11.19 -1.92
CA THR A 115 -0.77 -12.36 -1.80
C THR A 115 -1.23 -12.82 -3.17
N MET A 116 -1.71 -11.91 -4.02
CA MET A 116 -2.13 -12.23 -5.39
C MET A 116 -0.96 -12.74 -6.24
N ARG A 117 0.24 -12.18 -6.08
CA ARG A 117 1.46 -12.68 -6.74
C ARG A 117 1.75 -14.13 -6.37
N ARG A 118 1.66 -14.49 -5.08
CA ARG A 118 1.83 -15.88 -4.59
C ARG A 118 0.74 -16.83 -5.06
N GLU A 119 -0.47 -16.32 -5.29
CA GLU A 119 -1.56 -17.07 -5.91
C GLU A 119 -1.35 -17.30 -7.43
N GLY A 120 -0.36 -16.64 -8.05
CA GLY A 120 -0.02 -16.77 -9.46
C GLY A 120 -0.75 -15.79 -10.38
N TYR A 121 -1.24 -14.67 -9.83
CA TYR A 121 -1.73 -13.56 -10.64
C TYR A 121 -0.56 -12.74 -11.19
N GLU A 122 -0.73 -12.28 -12.42
CA GLU A 122 0.20 -11.36 -13.09
C GLU A 122 -0.60 -10.17 -13.60
N PHE A 123 -0.22 -8.99 -13.13
CA PHE A 123 -0.96 -7.75 -13.30
C PHE A 123 0.01 -6.57 -13.08
N GLU A 124 -0.39 -5.39 -13.53
CA GLU A 124 0.34 -4.15 -13.34
C GLU A 124 -0.37 -3.26 -12.31
N VAL A 125 0.38 -2.38 -11.65
CA VAL A 125 -0.15 -1.42 -10.68
C VAL A 125 0.41 -0.03 -10.92
N SER A 126 -0.40 1.01 -10.67
CA SER A 126 0.10 2.39 -10.68
C SER A 126 0.80 2.76 -9.38
N ARG A 127 1.44 3.94 -9.39
CA ARG A 127 1.91 4.57 -8.16
C ARG A 127 0.72 4.80 -7.21
N PRO A 128 0.88 4.53 -5.89
CA PRO A 128 -0.11 4.93 -4.90
C PRO A 128 -0.22 6.45 -4.78
N GLU A 129 -1.44 6.92 -4.59
CA GLU A 129 -1.77 8.33 -4.35
C GLU A 129 -2.66 8.44 -3.10
N ALA A 130 -2.52 9.54 -2.36
CA ALA A 130 -3.40 9.81 -1.23
C ALA A 130 -4.76 10.29 -1.77
N ILE A 131 -5.84 9.80 -1.16
CA ILE A 131 -7.20 10.17 -1.55
C ILE A 131 -7.45 11.61 -1.10
N THR A 132 -7.85 12.48 -2.01
CA THR A 132 -8.22 13.87 -1.66
C THR A 132 -9.70 14.08 -1.89
N GLU A 133 -10.30 14.94 -1.08
CA GLU A 133 -11.74 15.19 -1.10
C GLU A 133 -12.04 16.69 -1.15
N ILE A 134 -13.21 17.06 -1.64
CA ILE A 134 -13.70 18.44 -1.60
C ILE A 134 -14.78 18.50 -0.51
N VAL A 135 -14.48 19.17 0.59
CA VAL A 135 -15.40 19.40 1.71
C VAL A 135 -15.62 20.89 1.86
N ASP A 136 -16.88 21.34 1.79
CA ASP A 136 -17.27 22.75 1.83
C ASP A 136 -16.52 23.66 0.84
N GLY A 137 -16.21 23.11 -0.34
CA GLY A 137 -15.47 23.82 -1.39
C GLY A 137 -13.95 23.88 -1.19
N ASN A 138 -13.42 23.29 -0.12
CA ASN A 138 -11.98 23.21 0.15
C ASN A 138 -11.45 21.81 -0.15
N LEU A 139 -10.28 21.75 -0.80
CA LEU A 139 -9.56 20.49 -0.99
C LEU A 139 -8.94 20.07 0.34
N VAL A 140 -9.27 18.87 0.79
CA VAL A 140 -8.73 18.24 2.01
C VAL A 140 -7.98 16.97 1.66
N GLU A 141 -7.04 16.60 2.52
CA GLU A 141 -6.24 15.39 2.39
C GLU A 141 -6.08 14.66 3.73
N PRO A 142 -5.88 13.33 3.71
CA PRO A 142 -5.72 12.52 4.90
C PRO A 142 -4.38 12.83 5.59
N VAL A 143 -4.43 12.97 6.91
CA VAL A 143 -3.29 13.20 7.79
C VAL A 143 -3.18 12.07 8.80
N GLU A 144 -1.94 11.67 9.08
CA GLU A 144 -1.59 10.61 10.03
C GLU A 144 -0.71 11.18 11.15
N ALA A 145 -0.91 10.67 12.36
CA ALA A 145 0.02 10.78 13.46
C ALA A 145 1.14 9.76 13.24
N LEU A 146 2.34 10.23 12.99
CA LEU A 146 3.55 9.42 12.87
C LEU A 146 4.32 9.49 14.18
N THR A 147 4.46 8.35 14.85
CA THR A 147 5.31 8.20 16.03
C THR A 147 6.59 7.48 15.62
N ILE A 148 7.75 8.03 15.97
CA ILE A 148 9.06 7.41 15.74
C ILE A 148 9.80 7.28 17.06
N ASP A 149 10.19 6.06 17.40
CA ASP A 149 11.11 5.75 18.49
C ASP A 149 12.52 5.53 17.90
N THR A 150 13.48 6.34 18.31
CA THR A 150 14.82 6.38 17.71
C THR A 150 15.89 6.84 18.71
N LYS A 151 17.16 6.77 18.31
CA LYS A 151 18.29 7.36 19.05
C LYS A 151 18.60 8.80 18.65
N GLY A 152 19.29 9.52 19.53
CA GLY A 152 19.71 10.92 19.30
C GLY A 152 20.45 11.17 18.00
N GLU A 153 21.31 10.25 17.59
CA GLU A 153 22.13 10.37 16.36
C GLU A 153 21.30 10.44 15.06
N TYR A 154 20.09 9.86 15.04
CA TYR A 154 19.25 9.80 13.83
C TYR A 154 18.25 10.96 13.73
N VAL A 155 18.00 11.71 14.81
CA VAL A 155 16.96 12.74 14.87
C VAL A 155 17.12 13.80 13.79
N GLY A 156 18.35 14.28 13.58
CA GLY A 156 18.62 15.32 12.57
C GLY A 156 18.26 14.87 11.16
N ALA A 157 18.71 13.68 10.76
CA ALA A 157 18.43 13.12 9.44
C ALA A 157 16.92 12.85 9.24
N LEU A 158 16.26 12.27 10.25
CA LEU A 158 14.82 11.98 10.20
C LEU A 158 13.99 13.26 10.09
N THR A 159 14.31 14.28 10.88
CA THR A 159 13.60 15.57 10.87
C THR A 159 13.75 16.26 9.52
N GLU A 160 14.95 16.25 8.92
CA GLU A 160 15.18 16.83 7.59
C GLU A 160 14.35 16.10 6.51
N MET A 161 14.37 14.77 6.52
CA MET A 161 13.62 13.95 5.56
C MET A 161 12.11 14.16 5.67
N LEU A 162 11.58 14.24 6.89
CA LEU A 162 10.17 14.44 7.17
C LEU A 162 9.71 15.87 6.88
N SER A 163 10.55 16.87 7.12
CA SER A 163 10.26 18.27 6.77
C SER A 163 10.05 18.45 5.26
N LYS A 164 10.86 17.78 4.43
CA LYS A 164 10.68 17.77 2.96
C LYS A 164 9.38 17.10 2.52
N ARG A 165 8.75 16.33 3.40
CA ARG A 165 7.49 15.61 3.20
C ARG A 165 6.30 16.27 3.89
N GLN A 166 6.45 17.54 4.28
CA GLN A 166 5.41 18.36 4.92
C GLN A 166 4.96 17.82 6.29
N ALA A 167 5.79 17.01 6.95
CA ALA A 167 5.53 16.61 8.32
C ALA A 167 5.76 17.79 9.27
N GLN A 168 4.89 17.91 10.27
CA GLN A 168 4.98 18.91 11.33
C GLN A 168 5.26 18.18 12.65
N LEU A 169 6.36 18.52 13.31
CA LEU A 169 6.70 17.97 14.63
C LEU A 169 5.70 18.52 15.66
N THR A 170 5.00 17.62 16.35
CA THR A 170 4.01 17.98 17.37
C THR A 170 4.54 17.78 18.78
N ASP A 171 5.33 16.73 19.00
CA ASP A 171 5.95 16.45 20.30
C ASP A 171 7.32 15.77 20.14
N MET A 172 8.17 15.93 21.15
CA MET A 172 9.47 15.29 21.27
C MET A 172 9.74 14.97 22.73
N LEU A 173 9.86 13.67 23.03
CA LEU A 173 10.14 13.18 24.38
C LEU A 173 11.50 12.48 24.38
N ASN A 174 12.33 12.83 25.36
CA ASN A 174 13.61 12.17 25.61
C ASN A 174 13.54 11.47 26.96
N ASP A 175 13.86 10.17 26.99
CA ASP A 175 13.80 9.36 28.21
C ASP A 175 15.04 9.51 29.13
N GLY A 176 16.02 10.32 28.73
CA GLY A 176 17.28 10.55 29.44
C GLY A 176 18.34 9.47 29.19
N HIS A 177 18.02 8.44 28.41
CA HIS A 177 18.87 7.28 28.10
C HIS A 177 19.09 7.11 26.58
N ASP A 178 19.25 8.24 25.88
CA ASP A 178 19.49 8.34 24.43
C ASP A 178 18.32 7.91 23.54
N ASN A 179 17.20 7.42 24.12
CA ASN A 179 15.99 7.16 23.34
C ASN A 179 15.14 8.42 23.24
N ILE A 180 14.69 8.68 22.03
CA ILE A 180 13.88 9.83 21.68
C ILE A 180 12.64 9.33 20.94
N ARG A 181 11.48 9.73 21.45
CA ARG A 181 10.21 9.62 20.76
C ARG A 181 9.91 10.93 20.06
N LEU A 182 9.67 10.86 18.75
CA LEU A 182 9.23 11.97 17.93
C LEU A 182 7.79 11.72 17.50
N GLU A 183 6.94 12.73 17.62
CA GLU A 183 5.57 12.68 17.12
C GLU A 183 5.40 13.76 16.05
N PHE A 184 4.82 13.36 14.92
CA PHE A 184 4.55 14.24 13.80
C PHE A 184 3.10 14.12 13.35
N HIS A 185 2.51 15.22 12.89
CA HIS A 185 1.40 15.17 11.95
C HIS A 185 1.97 15.20 10.54
N ILE A 186 1.58 14.25 9.70
CA ILE A 186 2.09 14.16 8.32
C ILE A 186 0.95 13.80 7.36
N PRO A 187 0.82 14.48 6.21
CA PRO A 187 -0.15 14.06 5.20
C PRO A 187 0.22 12.69 4.64
N THR A 188 -0.75 11.81 4.38
CA THR A 188 -0.50 10.43 3.92
C THR A 188 0.36 10.40 2.65
N LYS A 189 0.22 11.37 1.74
CA LYS A 189 1.08 11.50 0.54
C LYS A 189 2.57 11.65 0.88
N GLY A 190 2.89 12.22 2.04
CA GLY A 190 4.25 12.39 2.57
C GLY A 190 4.83 11.09 3.10
N LEU A 191 4.00 10.16 3.57
CA LEU A 191 4.42 8.83 4.04
C LEU A 191 4.71 7.85 2.90
N ILE A 192 4.14 8.07 1.72
CA ILE A 192 4.32 7.17 0.57
C ILE A 192 5.81 6.99 0.24
N GLY A 193 6.27 5.74 0.30
CA GLY A 193 7.66 5.35 0.07
C GLY A 193 8.67 5.86 1.12
N PHE A 194 8.22 6.46 2.22
CA PHE A 194 9.10 6.94 3.30
C PHE A 194 9.74 5.76 4.05
N ARG A 195 8.99 4.66 4.24
CA ARG A 195 9.43 3.50 5.05
C ARG A 195 10.79 2.94 4.61
N SER A 196 11.03 2.80 3.30
CA SER A 196 12.31 2.29 2.79
C SER A 196 13.46 3.25 3.11
N ALA A 197 13.25 4.56 2.90
CA ALA A 197 14.26 5.57 3.20
C ALA A 197 14.53 5.68 4.72
N PHE A 198 13.48 5.54 5.54
CA PHE A 198 13.57 5.47 6.99
C PHE A 198 14.47 4.31 7.44
N LEU A 199 14.21 3.09 6.97
CA LEU A 199 15.01 1.90 7.31
C LEU A 199 16.48 2.06 6.90
N THR A 200 16.74 2.66 5.74
CA THR A 200 18.12 2.94 5.30
C THR A 200 18.81 3.98 6.19
N ALA A 201 18.12 5.07 6.53
CA ALA A 201 18.68 6.15 7.34
C ALA A 201 18.99 5.69 8.78
N THR A 202 18.16 4.83 9.34
CA THR A 202 18.28 4.36 10.73
C THR A 202 18.99 3.01 10.84
N ARG A 203 19.36 2.39 9.71
CA ARG A 203 19.98 1.06 9.64
C ARG A 203 19.15 -0.03 10.33
N GLY A 204 17.85 0.20 10.50
CA GLY A 204 16.92 -0.70 11.18
C GLY A 204 16.87 -0.56 12.71
N ASP A 205 17.59 0.40 13.31
CA ASP A 205 17.63 0.61 14.76
C ASP A 205 16.38 1.33 15.31
N SER A 206 15.60 1.98 14.45
CA SER A 206 14.45 2.80 14.85
C SER A 206 13.13 2.17 14.45
N ILE A 207 12.08 2.51 15.19
CA ILE A 207 10.71 2.02 14.97
C ILE A 207 9.83 3.20 14.59
N MET A 208 8.93 3.00 13.62
CA MET A 208 7.90 3.95 13.26
C MET A 208 6.52 3.30 13.31
N ASN A 209 5.52 4.06 13.73
CA ASN A 209 4.12 3.69 13.71
C ASN A 209 3.29 4.85 13.19
N THR A 210 2.18 4.56 12.51
CA THR A 210 1.25 5.59 12.04
C THR A 210 -0.17 5.27 12.43
N ILE A 211 -0.94 6.31 12.72
CA ILE A 211 -2.37 6.25 13.02
C ILE A 211 -3.07 7.36 12.24
N PHE A 212 -4.16 7.03 11.54
CA PHE A 212 -4.97 8.01 10.83
C PHE A 212 -5.64 8.97 11.83
N LEU A 213 -5.50 10.28 11.60
CA LEU A 213 -6.12 11.32 12.43
C LEU A 213 -7.41 11.84 11.83
N GLY A 214 -7.45 12.01 10.52
CA GLY A 214 -8.57 12.63 9.81
C GLY A 214 -8.12 13.35 8.56
N TYR A 215 -9.04 14.13 7.99
CA TYR A 215 -8.77 15.01 6.86
C TYR A 215 -8.45 16.42 7.33
N GLU A 216 -7.39 17.01 6.77
CA GLU A 216 -7.00 18.40 7.00
C GLU A 216 -6.93 19.16 5.66
N PRO A 217 -6.93 20.51 5.67
CA PRO A 217 -6.76 21.29 4.44
C PRO A 217 -5.49 20.92 3.68
N TRP A 218 -5.61 20.80 2.36
CA TRP A 218 -4.50 20.36 1.50
C TRP A 218 -3.29 21.29 1.60
N GLN A 219 -2.14 20.72 1.95
CA GLN A 219 -0.91 21.43 2.29
C GLN A 219 -0.03 21.75 1.08
N GLY A 220 -0.49 21.52 -0.15
CA GLY A 220 0.29 21.78 -1.37
C GLY A 220 0.95 20.53 -1.98
N LYS A 221 1.79 20.71 -3.00
CA LYS A 221 2.49 19.60 -3.67
C LYS A 221 3.82 19.29 -2.98
N ILE A 222 4.12 18.01 -2.80
CA ILE A 222 5.46 17.56 -2.40
C ILE A 222 6.33 17.49 -3.66
N ILE A 223 7.38 18.32 -3.71
CA ILE A 223 8.35 18.31 -4.80
C ILE A 223 9.22 17.05 -4.64
N THR A 224 9.11 16.13 -5.59
CA THR A 224 9.91 14.91 -5.58
C THR A 224 11.15 15.10 -6.46
N THR A 225 12.34 15.07 -5.87
CA THR A 225 13.60 15.00 -6.62
C THR A 225 14.00 13.53 -6.80
N ARG A 226 13.29 12.80 -7.66
CA ARG A 226 13.69 11.44 -8.03
C ARG A 226 14.74 11.53 -9.15
N GLY A 227 15.79 10.73 -9.07
CA GLY A 227 16.71 10.53 -10.21
C GLY A 227 15.95 9.96 -11.40
N GLY A 228 16.45 10.22 -12.61
CA GLY A 228 15.88 9.66 -13.83
C GLY A 228 15.97 8.13 -13.86
N VAL A 229 15.40 7.52 -14.87
CA VAL A 229 15.41 6.06 -15.06
C VAL A 229 16.22 5.66 -16.29
N LEU A 230 16.92 4.54 -16.19
CA LEU A 230 17.53 3.89 -17.34
C LEU A 230 16.51 2.95 -17.96
N VAL A 231 16.22 3.12 -19.25
CA VAL A 231 15.19 2.35 -19.97
C VAL A 231 15.85 1.50 -21.05
N ALA A 232 15.40 0.25 -21.20
CA ALA A 232 15.82 -0.61 -22.30
C ALA A 232 15.28 -0.08 -23.64
N SER A 233 16.18 0.06 -24.61
CA SER A 233 15.85 0.57 -25.94
C SER A 233 15.21 -0.46 -26.86
N GLU A 234 15.41 -1.75 -26.60
CA GLU A 234 14.91 -2.83 -27.44
C GLU A 234 14.69 -4.12 -26.65
N GLN A 235 13.97 -5.07 -27.26
CA GLN A 235 13.77 -6.40 -26.69
C GLN A 235 14.97 -7.30 -26.93
N GLY A 236 15.43 -7.99 -25.88
CA GLY A 236 16.58 -8.88 -25.98
C GLY A 236 16.99 -9.48 -24.64
N ILE A 237 18.25 -9.90 -24.57
CA ILE A 237 18.88 -10.39 -23.34
C ILE A 237 19.96 -9.38 -22.95
N ALA A 238 19.93 -8.90 -21.71
CA ALA A 238 20.90 -7.94 -21.21
C ALA A 238 22.31 -8.55 -21.22
N VAL A 239 23.20 -8.01 -22.06
CA VAL A 239 24.60 -8.43 -22.15
C VAL A 239 25.49 -7.59 -21.24
N THR A 240 26.56 -8.18 -20.70
CA THR A 240 27.50 -7.52 -19.79
C THR A 240 28.04 -6.20 -20.34
N TYR A 241 28.31 -6.14 -21.64
CA TYR A 241 28.79 -4.91 -22.29
C TYR A 241 27.77 -3.76 -22.19
N GLY A 242 26.49 -4.04 -22.45
CA GLY A 242 25.42 -3.05 -22.35
C GLY A 242 25.19 -2.61 -20.89
N LEU A 243 25.27 -3.55 -19.95
CA LEU A 243 25.14 -3.25 -18.52
C LEU A 243 26.29 -2.39 -18.01
N ASN A 244 27.54 -2.66 -18.41
CA ASN A 244 28.67 -1.81 -18.06
C ASN A 244 28.47 -0.37 -18.54
N ASN A 245 28.04 -0.17 -19.78
CA ASN A 245 27.74 1.16 -20.31
C ASN A 245 26.59 1.86 -19.55
N ALA A 246 25.57 1.11 -19.15
CA ALA A 246 24.47 1.62 -18.34
C ALA A 246 24.94 2.00 -16.92
N GLN A 247 25.84 1.21 -16.34
CA GLN A 247 26.41 1.43 -15.01
C GLN A 247 27.30 2.68 -14.92
N GLU A 248 27.91 3.11 -16.02
CA GLU A 248 28.61 4.41 -16.08
C GLU A 248 27.66 5.60 -15.88
N ARG A 249 26.36 5.41 -16.15
CA ARG A 249 25.32 6.46 -16.09
C ARG A 249 24.43 6.36 -14.86
N GLY A 250 24.50 5.27 -14.10
CA GLY A 250 23.62 5.04 -12.97
C GLY A 250 23.74 3.63 -12.39
N ASN A 251 22.82 3.27 -11.50
CA ASN A 251 22.79 1.94 -10.90
C ASN A 251 21.77 1.07 -11.64
N THR A 252 22.19 -0.10 -12.12
CA THR A 252 21.30 -1.07 -12.79
C THR A 252 20.54 -1.93 -11.78
N PHE A 253 19.33 -2.37 -12.15
CA PHE A 253 18.47 -3.26 -11.36
C PHE A 253 18.54 -4.73 -11.81
N ILE A 254 19.08 -4.97 -13.00
CA ILE A 254 19.11 -6.28 -13.65
C ILE A 254 20.55 -6.78 -13.78
N GLU A 255 20.68 -8.10 -13.88
CA GLU A 255 21.96 -8.78 -14.10
C GLU A 255 22.13 -9.20 -15.57
N ALA A 256 23.35 -9.57 -15.95
CA ALA A 256 23.63 -10.11 -17.28
C ALA A 256 22.85 -11.42 -17.49
N GLY A 257 22.24 -11.57 -18.66
CA GLY A 257 21.36 -12.71 -18.98
C GLY A 257 19.88 -12.44 -18.71
N THR A 258 19.51 -11.31 -18.10
CA THR A 258 18.10 -10.96 -17.86
C THR A 258 17.40 -10.62 -19.18
N PRO A 259 16.25 -11.25 -19.51
CA PRO A 259 15.42 -10.84 -20.63
C PRO A 259 14.85 -9.43 -20.40
N VAL A 260 14.91 -8.57 -21.40
CA VAL A 260 14.38 -7.19 -21.36
C VAL A 260 13.47 -6.93 -22.55
N TYR A 261 12.62 -5.91 -22.45
CA TYR A 261 11.77 -5.41 -23.53
C TYR A 261 11.86 -3.88 -23.61
N GLU A 262 11.53 -3.32 -24.76
CA GLU A 262 11.53 -1.87 -24.98
C GLU A 262 10.63 -1.16 -23.97
N GLY A 263 11.14 -0.11 -23.32
CA GLY A 263 10.39 0.62 -22.29
C GLY A 263 10.52 0.05 -20.87
N MET A 264 11.15 -1.11 -20.70
CA MET A 264 11.43 -1.67 -19.37
C MET A 264 12.46 -0.81 -18.62
N ILE A 265 12.16 -0.41 -17.39
CA ILE A 265 13.13 0.26 -16.51
C ILE A 265 14.16 -0.76 -16.04
N VAL A 266 15.42 -0.53 -16.39
CA VAL A 266 16.55 -1.42 -16.09
C VAL A 266 17.53 -0.83 -15.08
N GLY A 267 17.31 0.41 -14.64
CA GLY A 267 18.14 1.06 -13.62
C GLY A 267 17.68 2.47 -13.26
N MET A 268 18.44 3.10 -12.37
CA MET A 268 18.27 4.47 -11.92
C MET A 268 19.43 5.33 -12.42
N HIS A 269 19.11 6.41 -13.12
CA HIS A 269 20.09 7.35 -13.65
C HIS A 269 20.63 8.27 -12.56
N ALA A 270 21.90 8.66 -12.67
CA ALA A 270 22.56 9.54 -11.69
C ALA A 270 22.09 11.00 -11.75
N ARG A 271 21.42 11.41 -12.83
CA ARG A 271 20.88 12.76 -13.02
C ARG A 271 19.35 12.72 -13.06
N LEU A 272 18.72 13.89 -12.89
CA LEU A 272 17.26 14.06 -12.90
C LEU A 272 16.61 13.88 -14.29
N GLN A 273 17.41 13.85 -15.36
CA GLN A 273 16.91 13.62 -16.72
C GLN A 273 16.93 12.12 -17.02
N ASP A 274 15.86 11.63 -17.65
CA ASP A 274 15.74 10.29 -18.22
C ASP A 274 16.54 10.16 -19.53
#